data_AF-A0A658NNV4-F1
#
_entry.id   AF-A0A658NNV4-F1
#
_cell.length_a   1.000
_cell.length_b   1.000
_cell.length_c   1.000
_cell.angle_alpha   90.00
_cell.angle_beta   90.00
_cell.angle_gamma   90.00
#
_symmetry.space_group_name_H-M   'P 1'
#
loop_
_entity.id
_entity.type
_entity.pdbx_description
1 polymer ?
#
loop_
_entity_poly.entity_id
_entity_poly.type
_entity_poly.pdbx_seq_one_letter_code
_entity_poly.pdbx_strand_id
1 'polypeptide(L)'
;VDAAPLREAERLARRVGERWLCCEFSLSLAAGECLVLLGPNGAGKTTLIQTLLGRLKPTSGTVRLGTNLEVAYFDQHREELDPDLSVRQCVAEGSDQVTIGGHTRHV
;
A
#
# COMPACT_ATOMS: atom_id res chain seq x y z
N VAL A 1 -16.05 -9.79 -18.84
CA VAL A 1 -14.94 -8.89 -19.24
C VAL A 1 -13.87 -9.15 -18.21
N ASP A 2 -12.77 -9.81 -18.60
CA ASP A 2 -11.67 -10.08 -17.69
C ASP A 2 -11.12 -8.75 -17.19
N ALA A 3 -11.40 -8.43 -15.94
CA ALA A 3 -10.83 -7.26 -15.30
C ALA A 3 -9.34 -7.53 -15.16
N ALA A 4 -8.51 -6.79 -15.91
CA ALA A 4 -7.06 -6.85 -15.76
C ALA A 4 -6.72 -6.69 -14.27
N PRO A 5 -5.78 -7.49 -13.74
CA PRO A 5 -5.49 -7.48 -12.32
C PRO A 5 -5.07 -6.07 -11.91
N LEU A 6 -5.61 -5.62 -10.78
CA LEU A 6 -5.27 -4.32 -10.21
C LEU A 6 -3.78 -4.29 -9.85
N ARG A 7 -3.20 -5.44 -9.48
CA ARG A 7 -1.76 -5.63 -9.29
C ARG A 7 -1.30 -7.01 -9.72
N GLU A 8 -0.14 -7.07 -10.35
CA GLU A 8 0.54 -8.31 -10.70
C GLU A 8 2.01 -8.23 -10.26
N ALA A 9 2.49 -9.26 -9.57
CA ALA A 9 3.89 -9.46 -9.24
C ALA A 9 4.32 -10.80 -9.81
N GLU A 10 5.44 -10.81 -10.54
CA GLU A 10 5.96 -12.02 -11.19
C GLU A 10 7.39 -12.29 -10.73
N ARG A 11 7.57 -13.45 -10.06
CA ARG A 11 8.85 -13.95 -9.53
C ARG A 11 9.62 -12.87 -8.77
N LEU A 12 8.89 -12.09 -7.98
CA LEU A 12 9.42 -10.97 -7.23
C LEU A 12 10.43 -11.46 -6.19
N ALA A 13 11.60 -10.85 -6.17
CA ALA A 13 12.58 -11.06 -5.11
C ALA A 13 13.07 -9.73 -4.55
N ARG A 14 13.29 -9.69 -3.24
CA ARG A 14 13.81 -8.52 -2.54
C ARG A 14 14.86 -8.95 -1.54
N ARG A 15 16.05 -8.38 -1.69
CA ARG A 15 17.19 -8.50 -0.77
C ARG A 15 17.50 -7.16 -0.14
N VAL A 16 17.85 -7.17 1.14
CA VAL A 16 18.38 -6.00 1.87
C VAL A 16 19.70 -6.41 2.51
N GLY A 17 20.79 -5.77 2.08
CA GLY A 17 22.14 -6.23 2.38
C GLY A 17 22.34 -7.67 1.88
N GLU A 18 22.69 -8.57 2.79
CA GLU A 18 22.88 -9.99 2.51
C GLU A 18 21.61 -10.84 2.74
N ARG A 19 20.56 -10.26 3.34
CA ARG A 19 19.35 -11.01 3.72
C ARG A 19 18.29 -10.94 2.63
N TRP A 20 17.82 -12.09 2.19
CA TRP A 20 16.60 -12.22 1.39
C TRP A 20 15.37 -12.03 2.26
N LEU A 21 14.50 -11.10 1.87
CA LEU A 21 13.21 -10.85 2.52
C LEU A 21 12.08 -11.62 1.83
N CYS A 22 12.15 -11.72 0.50
CA CYS A 22 11.32 -12.63 -0.29
C CYS A 22 12.09 -13.11 -1.53
N CYS A 23 11.77 -14.33 -1.97
CA CYS A 23 12.30 -14.94 -3.19
C CYS A 23 11.13 -15.57 -3.95
N GLU A 24 11.13 -15.44 -5.28
CA GLU A 24 10.16 -16.07 -6.18
C GLU A 24 8.68 -15.84 -5.80
N PHE A 25 8.35 -14.66 -5.28
CA PHE A 25 6.99 -14.30 -4.91
C PHE A 25 6.20 -13.87 -6.16
N SER A 26 5.16 -14.63 -6.50
CA SER A 26 4.22 -14.25 -7.56
C SER A 26 2.82 -14.06 -6.98
N LEU A 27 2.13 -13.03 -7.43
CA LEU A 27 0.79 -12.67 -6.96
C LEU A 27 0.03 -11.94 -8.07
N SER A 28 -1.25 -12.25 -8.21
CA SER A 28 -2.21 -11.44 -8.97
C SER A 28 -3.33 -11.05 -8.01
N LEU A 29 -3.62 -9.75 -7.91
CA LEU A 29 -4.72 -9.21 -7.11
C LEU A 29 -5.73 -8.51 -8.00
N ALA A 30 -6.97 -8.99 -7.95
CA ALA A 30 -8.12 -8.37 -8.58
C ALA A 30 -8.78 -7.32 -7.68
N ALA A 31 -9.69 -6.54 -8.25
CA ALA A 31 -10.49 -5.59 -7.48
C ALA A 31 -11.39 -6.33 -6.47
N GLY A 32 -11.42 -5.84 -5.23
CA GLY A 32 -12.18 -6.46 -4.13
C GLY A 32 -11.42 -7.57 -3.40
N GLU A 33 -10.24 -7.98 -3.88
CA GLU A 33 -9.41 -8.94 -3.16
C GLU A 33 -8.55 -8.26 -2.09
N CYS A 34 -8.31 -8.98 -1.00
CA CYS A 34 -7.49 -8.54 0.11
C CYS A 34 -6.30 -9.47 0.32
N LEU A 35 -5.09 -8.92 0.29
CA LEU A 35 -3.86 -9.62 0.67
C LEU A 35 -3.54 -9.32 2.14
N VAL A 36 -3.48 -10.37 2.95
CA VAL A 36 -2.99 -10.28 4.34
C VAL A 36 -1.60 -10.88 4.44
N LEU A 37 -0.63 -10.09 4.90
CA LEU A 37 0.75 -10.55 5.15
C LEU A 37 0.98 -10.81 6.63
N LEU A 38 1.27 -12.06 6.98
CA LEU A 38 1.56 -12.50 8.34
C LEU A 38 3.03 -12.87 8.52
N GLY A 39 3.54 -12.73 9.74
CA GLY A 39 4.91 -13.09 10.09
C GLY A 39 5.48 -12.23 11.22
N PRO A 40 6.64 -12.58 11.78
CA PRO A 40 7.25 -11.86 12.89
C PRO A 40 7.69 -10.44 12.48
N ASN A 41 7.98 -9.61 13.49
CA ASN A 41 8.59 -8.30 13.26
C ASN A 41 9.97 -8.48 12.62
N GLY A 42 10.33 -7.60 11.68
CA GLY A 42 11.56 -7.72 10.92
C GLY A 42 11.57 -8.84 9.86
N ALA A 43 10.45 -9.51 9.58
CA ALA A 43 10.34 -10.47 8.47
C ALA A 43 10.37 -9.81 7.07
N GLY A 44 10.24 -8.48 6.98
CA GLY A 44 10.24 -7.76 5.72
C GLY A 44 8.85 -7.46 5.13
N LYS A 45 7.77 -7.63 5.91
CA LYS A 45 6.38 -7.36 5.48
C LYS A 45 6.20 -5.96 4.90
N THR A 46 6.61 -4.93 5.65
CA THR A 46 6.54 -3.53 5.21
C THR A 46 7.36 -3.31 3.93
N THR A 47 8.55 -3.92 3.84
CA THR A 47 9.40 -3.84 2.64
C THR A 47 8.74 -4.51 1.43
N LEU A 48 8.07 -5.64 1.63
CA LEU A 48 7.32 -6.33 0.57
C LEU A 48 6.14 -5.46 0.11
N ILE A 49 5.37 -4.89 1.03
CA ILE A 49 4.26 -3.98 0.70
C ILE A 49 4.79 -2.78 -0.11
N GLN A 50 5.84 -2.12 0.35
CA GLN A 50 6.44 -0.99 -0.37
C GLN A 50 6.96 -1.38 -1.76
N THR A 51 7.48 -2.61 -1.92
CA THR A 51 7.91 -3.13 -3.23
C THR A 51 6.71 -3.38 -4.15
N LEU A 52 5.62 -3.97 -3.63
CA LEU A 52 4.36 -4.17 -4.37
C LEU A 52 3.64 -2.86 -4.70
N LEU A 53 3.90 -1.79 -3.96
CA LEU A 53 3.42 -0.43 -4.24
C LEU A 53 4.31 0.31 -5.25
N GLY A 54 5.42 -0.29 -5.70
CA GLY A 54 6.39 0.36 -6.58
C GLY A 54 7.26 1.44 -5.89
N ARG A 55 7.12 1.65 -4.58
CA ARG A 55 7.92 2.60 -3.80
C ARG A 55 9.36 2.11 -3.58
N LEU A 56 9.56 0.79 -3.62
CA LEU A 56 10.88 0.16 -3.58
C LEU A 56 11.09 -0.70 -4.82
N LYS A 57 12.27 -0.58 -5.44
CA LYS A 57 12.63 -1.39 -6.60
C LYS A 57 12.90 -2.84 -6.17
N PRO A 58 12.32 -3.87 -6.82
CA PRO A 58 12.70 -5.25 -6.53
C PRO A 58 14.15 -5.53 -6.89
N THR A 59 14.74 -6.54 -6.25
CA THR A 59 16.07 -7.04 -6.61
C THR A 59 16.01 -7.80 -7.93
N SER A 60 14.94 -8.56 -8.16
CA SER A 60 14.60 -9.21 -9.43
C SER A 60 13.09 -9.46 -9.53
N GLY A 61 12.62 -9.86 -10.71
CA GLY A 61 11.19 -10.00 -11.01
C GLY A 61 10.55 -8.66 -11.36
N THR A 62 9.22 -8.65 -11.50
CA THR A 62 8.46 -7.46 -11.91
C THR A 62 7.24 -7.22 -11.03
N VAL A 63 6.83 -5.95 -10.95
CA VAL A 63 5.55 -5.53 -10.38
C VAL A 63 4.87 -4.64 -11.41
N ARG A 64 3.62 -4.95 -11.75
CA ARG A 64 2.77 -4.16 -12.63
C ARG A 64 1.58 -3.65 -11.83
N LEU A 65 1.31 -2.36 -12.00
CA LEU A 65 0.15 -1.69 -11.42
C LEU A 65 -0.89 -1.51 -12.53
N GLY A 66 -2.15 -1.80 -12.22
CA GLY A 66 -3.26 -1.50 -13.13
C GLY A 66 -3.35 0.00 -13.42
N THR A 67 -3.86 0.35 -14.60
CA THR A 67 -4.10 1.74 -14.99
C THR A 67 -5.16 2.39 -14.09
N ASN A 68 -4.97 3.67 -13.74
CA ASN A 68 -5.85 4.47 -12.86
C ASN A 68 -5.97 3.97 -11.41
N LEU A 69 -4.93 3.33 -10.87
CA LEU A 69 -4.89 2.99 -9.45
C LEU A 69 -4.48 4.20 -8.59
N GLU A 70 -5.38 4.66 -7.73
CA GLU A 70 -5.05 5.57 -6.63
C GLU A 70 -4.64 4.75 -5.39
N VAL A 71 -3.46 5.02 -4.86
CA VAL A 71 -2.87 4.22 -3.77
C VAL A 71 -2.95 5.00 -2.47
N ALA A 72 -3.90 4.64 -1.61
CA ALA A 72 -3.84 4.99 -0.20
C ALA A 72 -2.90 3.99 0.53
N TYR A 73 -1.93 4.51 1.27
CA TYR A 73 -1.01 3.69 2.06
C TYR A 73 -0.95 4.25 3.47
N PHE A 74 -1.36 3.44 4.44
CA PHE A 74 -1.24 3.73 5.86
C PHE A 74 -0.07 2.92 6.42
N ASP A 75 0.96 3.60 6.89
CA ASP A 75 2.06 2.94 7.58
C ASP A 75 1.77 2.73 9.07
N GLN A 76 2.67 2.00 9.74
CA GLN A 76 2.57 1.74 11.18
C GLN A 76 2.94 2.98 12.01
N HIS A 77 3.73 3.88 11.43
CA HIS A 77 4.10 5.16 12.02
C HIS A 77 3.22 6.21 11.38
N ARG A 78 1.92 6.23 11.73
CA ARG A 78 0.95 7.28 11.36
C ARG A 78 1.74 8.56 11.11
N GLU A 79 1.77 9.05 9.87
CA GLU A 79 2.27 10.40 9.55
C GLU A 79 1.82 11.29 10.71
N GLU A 80 2.81 11.81 11.45
CA GLU A 80 2.60 12.27 12.83
C GLU A 80 1.41 13.23 12.85
N LEU A 81 0.30 12.76 13.43
CA LEU A 81 -0.88 13.60 13.60
C LEU A 81 -0.41 14.80 14.42
N ASP A 82 -0.60 16.00 13.89
CA ASP A 82 -0.24 17.21 14.59
C ASP A 82 -0.99 17.25 15.93
N PRO A 83 -0.29 17.18 17.07
CA PRO A 83 -0.92 17.11 18.38
C PRO A 83 -1.70 18.39 18.73
N ASP A 84 -1.43 19.48 18.02
CA ASP A 84 -2.13 20.76 18.20
C ASP A 84 -3.44 20.82 17.40
N LEU A 85 -3.70 19.85 16.52
CA LEU A 85 -4.94 19.74 15.76
C LEU A 85 -5.97 18.84 16.44
N SER A 86 -7.22 19.28 16.42
CA SER A 86 -8.35 18.42 16.78
C SER A 86 -8.56 17.32 15.74
N VAL A 87 -9.19 16.21 16.14
CA VAL A 87 -9.54 15.10 15.23
C VAL A 87 -10.29 15.60 13.98
N ARG A 88 -11.19 16.58 14.14
CA ARG A 88 -11.92 17.19 13.03
C ARG A 88 -10.96 17.81 12.01
N GLN A 89 -9.99 18.58 12.49
CA GLN A 89 -9.01 19.25 11.64
C GLN A 89 -8.08 18.27 10.94
N CYS A 90 -7.68 17.19 11.62
CA CYS A 90 -6.84 16.14 11.01
C CYS A 90 -7.56 15.38 9.89
N VAL A 91 -8.85 15.07 10.06
CA VAL A 91 -9.63 14.31 9.07
C VAL A 91 -10.11 15.19 7.92
N ALA A 92 -10.38 16.47 8.19
CA ALA A 92 -10.86 17.40 7.19
C ALA A 92 -9.75 18.20 6.50
N GLU A 93 -8.49 18.03 6.88
CA GLU A 93 -7.32 18.72 6.31
C GLU A 93 -7.52 20.26 6.24
N GLY A 94 -8.18 20.83 7.25
CA GLY A 94 -8.49 22.28 7.30
C GLY A 94 -9.76 22.71 6.55
N SER A 95 -10.51 21.79 5.96
CA SER A 95 -11.85 22.00 5.38
C SER A 95 -12.94 21.85 6.44
N ASP A 96 -14.11 22.47 6.24
CA ASP A 96 -15.33 22.13 6.99
C ASP A 96 -16.15 21.03 6.29
N GLN A 97 -15.56 20.35 5.31
CA GLN A 97 -16.19 19.29 4.53
C GLN A 97 -15.23 18.13 4.28
N VAL A 98 -15.74 16.89 4.34
CA VAL A 98 -15.03 15.65 4.00
C VAL A 98 -15.78 14.88 2.92
N THR A 99 -15.05 14.22 2.03
CA THR A 99 -15.64 13.35 0.99
C THR A 99 -15.51 11.89 1.39
N ILE A 100 -16.64 11.18 1.50
CA ILE A 100 -16.70 9.76 1.85
C ILE A 100 -17.45 9.03 0.76
N GLY A 101 -16.78 8.12 0.05
CA GLY A 101 -17.39 7.34 -1.03
C GLY A 101 -18.00 8.21 -2.15
N GLY A 102 -17.37 9.34 -2.45
CA GLY A 102 -17.85 10.30 -3.47
C GLY A 102 -18.92 11.28 -2.99
N HIS A 103 -19.34 11.22 -1.73
CA HIS A 103 -20.32 12.15 -1.15
C HIS A 103 -19.65 13.10 -0.17
N THR A 104 -19.83 14.40 -0.40
CA THR A 104 -19.31 15.45 0.48
C THR A 104 -20.25 15.69 1.66
N ARG A 105 -19.70 15.75 2.87
CA ARG A 105 -20.42 15.99 4.13
C ARG A 105 -19.73 17.09 4.93
N HIS A 106 -20.53 17.95 5.57
CA HIS A 106 -20.04 18.95 6.52
C HIS A 106 -19.61 18.30 7.84
N VAL A 107 -18.52 18.79 8.45
CA VAL A 107 -17.92 18.21 9.67
C VAL A 107 -17.64 19.26 10.73
#